data_AF-A0A7S2WVM2-F1
#
_entry.id   AF-A0A7S2WVM2-F1
#
_cell.length_a   1.000
_cell.length_b   1.000
_cell.length_c   1.000
_cell.angle_alpha   90.00
_cell.angle_beta   90.00
_cell.angle_gamma   90.00
#
_symmetry.space_group_name_H-M   'P 1'
#
loop_
_entity.id
_entity.type
_entity.pdbx_description
1 polymer ?
#
loop_
_entity_poly.entity_id
_entity_poly.type
_entity_poly.pdbx_seq_one_letter_code
_entity_poly.pdbx_strand_id
1 'polypeptide(L)'
;HRCAKGEDILTRQYGFVPITASRFASLVGVGGEDDLFSSDFTDQELHDKLGHMASSGQRTLDGSSSHPGLKTLVAFSMADEYVPPHIDKSALLQRLVNAMDTQEQGGASVASGPPGTEEVAAADDEVRRDALALPLEGANHNLMTPDAASAAFVQAASRFLAVASSEV
;
A
#
# COMPACT_ATOMS: atom_id res chain seq x y z
N HIS A 1 -6.94 38.97 -13.99
CA HIS A 1 -7.50 37.60 -13.90
C HIS A 1 -7.77 37.28 -12.44
N ARG A 2 -8.95 36.74 -12.08
CA ARG A 2 -9.23 36.26 -10.73
C ARG A 2 -8.71 34.82 -10.63
N CYS A 3 -7.72 34.57 -9.77
CA CYS A 3 -7.37 33.20 -9.39
C CYS A 3 -8.52 32.61 -8.56
N ALA A 4 -8.91 31.38 -8.86
CA ALA A 4 -9.87 30.61 -8.07
C ALA A 4 -9.32 30.38 -6.65
N LYS A 5 -10.18 30.41 -5.63
CA LYS A 5 -9.83 30.28 -4.21
C LYS A 5 -10.45 29.02 -3.61
N GLY A 6 -9.64 28.23 -2.89
CA GLY A 6 -10.12 27.14 -2.02
C GLY A 6 -11.18 26.25 -2.69
N GLU A 7 -12.44 26.44 -2.28
CA GLU A 7 -13.60 25.66 -2.72
C GLU A 7 -14.18 26.06 -4.10
N ASP A 8 -13.59 27.04 -4.77
CA ASP A 8 -13.96 27.38 -6.13
C ASP A 8 -13.73 26.17 -7.06
N ILE A 9 -14.78 25.71 -7.72
CA ILE A 9 -14.70 24.63 -8.71
C ILE A 9 -13.90 25.14 -9.91
N LEU A 10 -12.83 24.43 -10.23
CA LEU A 10 -12.07 24.62 -11.45
C LEU A 10 -12.82 23.92 -12.60
N THR A 11 -13.32 24.73 -13.53
CA THR A 11 -14.01 24.23 -14.75
C THR A 11 -13.03 23.87 -15.87
N ARG A 12 -11.73 24.09 -15.68
CA ARG A 12 -10.70 23.65 -16.62
C ARG A 12 -10.44 22.16 -16.42
N GLN A 13 -10.63 21.42 -17.50
CA GLN A 13 -10.70 19.96 -17.54
C GLN A 13 -9.51 19.28 -16.85
N TYR A 14 -9.75 18.69 -15.68
CA TYR A 14 -8.94 17.62 -15.13
C TYR A 14 -9.85 16.39 -15.00
N GLY A 15 -9.85 15.54 -16.02
CA GLY A 15 -10.70 14.35 -16.07
C GLY A 15 -12.21 14.63 -16.05
N PHE A 16 -12.97 13.64 -15.58
CA PHE A 16 -14.44 13.64 -15.51
C PHE A 16 -14.99 14.04 -14.12
N VAL A 17 -14.10 14.33 -13.16
CA VAL A 17 -14.48 14.64 -11.77
C VAL A 17 -14.28 16.13 -11.51
N PRO A 18 -15.31 16.88 -11.03
CA PRO A 18 -15.13 18.26 -10.62
C PRO A 18 -14.07 18.40 -9.53
N ILE A 19 -13.18 19.39 -9.66
CA ILE A 19 -12.09 19.62 -8.72
C ILE A 19 -12.14 21.05 -8.19
N THR A 20 -11.96 21.22 -6.88
CA THR A 20 -11.81 22.53 -6.24
C THR A 20 -10.38 23.05 -6.41
N ALA A 21 -10.17 24.35 -6.26
CA ALA A 21 -8.82 24.93 -6.30
C ALA A 21 -7.91 24.36 -5.19
N SER A 22 -8.46 24.07 -4.00
CA SER A 22 -7.76 23.43 -2.88
C SER A 22 -7.27 22.02 -3.24
N ARG A 23 -8.17 21.18 -3.76
CA ARG A 23 -7.82 19.82 -4.19
C ARG A 23 -6.85 19.79 -5.36
N PHE A 24 -6.98 20.71 -6.32
CA PHE A 24 -6.01 20.84 -7.40
C PHE A 24 -4.61 21.20 -6.87
N ALA A 25 -4.53 22.13 -5.90
CA ALA A 25 -3.25 22.47 -5.27
C ALA A 25 -2.65 21.29 -4.50
N SER A 26 -3.48 20.49 -3.81
CA SER A 26 -3.05 19.26 -3.13
C SER A 26 -2.49 18.21 -4.10
N LEU A 27 -3.15 17.99 -5.25
CA LEU A 27 -2.72 17.00 -6.24
C LEU A 27 -1.44 17.38 -7.00
N VAL A 28 -1.22 18.68 -7.23
CA VAL A 28 -0.04 19.16 -7.98
C VAL A 28 1.14 19.48 -7.04
N GLY A 29 0.85 19.77 -5.77
CA GLY A 29 1.86 20.03 -4.76
C GLY A 29 2.58 18.75 -4.33
N VAL A 30 3.91 18.80 -4.25
CA VAL A 30 4.71 17.73 -3.65
C VAL A 30 4.38 17.64 -2.16
N GLY A 31 4.06 16.44 -1.67
CA GLY A 31 3.71 16.24 -0.26
C GLY A 31 2.35 16.84 0.13
N GLY A 32 1.46 17.06 -0.84
CA GLY A 32 0.07 17.41 -0.57
C GLY A 32 -0.65 16.36 0.28
N GLU A 33 -1.86 16.70 0.76
CA GLU A 33 -2.64 15.80 1.61
C GLU A 33 -3.03 14.49 0.88
N ASP A 34 -3.18 14.56 -0.44
CA ASP A 34 -3.50 13.40 -1.29
C ASP A 34 -2.26 12.58 -1.70
N ASP A 35 -1.06 13.04 -1.37
CA ASP A 35 0.21 12.44 -1.77
C ASP A 35 0.67 11.38 -0.76
N LEU A 36 0.10 10.18 -0.88
CA LEU A 36 0.31 9.07 0.07
C LEU A 36 1.10 7.90 -0.51
N PHE A 37 1.10 7.73 -1.84
CA PHE A 37 1.60 6.53 -2.51
C PHE A 37 2.74 6.79 -3.49
N SER A 38 3.36 7.97 -3.40
CA SER A 38 4.42 8.35 -4.33
C SER A 38 5.69 7.55 -4.09
N SER A 39 6.34 7.21 -5.20
CA SER A 39 7.54 6.37 -5.22
C SER A 39 8.80 7.08 -4.75
N ASP A 40 8.78 8.40 -4.73
CA ASP A 40 9.90 9.28 -4.35
C ASP A 40 10.01 9.49 -2.84
N PHE A 41 8.96 9.17 -2.06
CA PHE A 41 9.07 9.12 -0.61
C PHE A 41 10.15 8.13 -0.18
N THR A 42 10.84 8.45 0.90
CA THR A 42 11.74 7.56 1.63
C THR A 42 10.94 6.53 2.44
N ASP A 43 11.58 5.45 2.89
CA ASP A 43 10.91 4.43 3.71
C ASP A 43 10.38 5.01 5.02
N GLN A 44 11.09 6.00 5.60
CA GLN A 44 10.63 6.70 6.79
C GLN A 44 9.40 7.56 6.51
N GLU A 45 9.38 8.32 5.40
CA GLU A 45 8.20 9.12 5.03
C GLU A 45 6.98 8.24 4.73
N LEU A 46 7.19 7.08 4.08
CA LEU A 46 6.12 6.09 3.88
C LEU A 46 5.62 5.53 5.21
N HIS A 47 6.52 5.22 6.15
CA HIS A 47 6.12 4.77 7.49
C HIS A 47 5.38 5.85 8.27
N ASP A 48 5.82 7.10 8.23
CA ASP A 48 5.14 8.22 8.91
C ASP A 48 3.74 8.44 8.33
N LYS A 49 3.56 8.21 7.02
CA LYS A 49 2.26 8.32 6.34
C LYS A 49 1.37 7.10 6.56
N LEU A 50 1.89 5.88 6.49
CA LEU A 50 1.10 4.64 6.40
C LEU A 50 1.22 3.71 7.61
N GLY A 51 2.19 3.93 8.50
CA GLY A 51 2.45 3.07 9.66
C GLY A 51 1.32 3.02 10.68
N HIS A 52 0.40 3.98 10.66
CA HIS A 52 -0.83 3.93 11.44
C HIS A 52 -1.79 2.79 11.01
N MET A 53 -1.58 2.21 9.82
CA MET A 53 -2.33 1.03 9.35
C MET A 53 -1.80 -0.29 9.91
N ALA A 54 -0.57 -0.31 10.44
CA ALA A 54 -0.01 -1.46 11.12
C ALA A 54 -0.69 -1.69 12.47
N SER A 55 -0.71 -2.95 12.95
CA SER A 55 -1.31 -3.24 14.27
C SER A 55 -0.61 -2.49 15.40
N SER A 56 0.70 -2.26 15.32
CA SER A 56 1.44 -1.42 16.28
C SER A 56 0.90 0.01 16.32
N GLY A 57 0.73 0.66 15.17
CA GLY A 57 0.18 2.01 15.07
C GLY A 57 -1.22 2.09 15.66
N GLN A 58 -2.06 1.10 15.41
CA GLN A 58 -3.43 1.08 15.91
C GLN A 58 -3.53 0.87 17.41
N ARG A 59 -2.62 0.09 18.01
CA ARG A 59 -2.55 -0.09 19.47
C ARG A 59 -2.15 1.19 20.21
N THR A 60 -1.58 2.18 19.52
CA THR A 60 -1.27 3.50 20.11
C THR A 60 -2.48 4.44 20.19
N LEU A 61 -3.62 4.08 19.58
CA LEU A 61 -4.84 4.88 19.63
C LEU A 61 -5.56 4.71 20.99
N ASP A 62 -6.10 5.81 21.52
CA ASP A 62 -6.83 5.82 22.79
C ASP A 62 -8.03 4.86 22.76
N GLY A 63 -8.08 3.93 23.71
CA GLY A 63 -9.14 2.91 23.80
C GLY A 63 -8.92 1.66 22.92
N SER A 64 -7.77 1.55 22.24
CA SER A 64 -7.45 0.49 21.27
C SER A 64 -6.63 -0.67 21.83
N SER A 65 -6.41 -0.74 23.15
CA SER A 65 -5.60 -1.79 23.78
C SER A 65 -6.17 -3.21 23.61
N SER A 66 -7.44 -3.33 23.21
CA SER A 66 -8.10 -4.59 22.86
C SER A 66 -8.36 -4.77 21.35
N HIS A 67 -7.86 -3.88 20.48
CA HIS A 67 -8.06 -4.01 19.05
C HIS A 67 -7.24 -5.20 18.51
N PRO A 68 -7.83 -6.12 17.72
CA PRO A 68 -7.14 -7.33 17.22
C PRO A 68 -6.04 -7.04 16.18
N GLY A 69 -5.77 -5.76 15.89
CA GLY A 69 -4.94 -5.31 14.78
C GLY A 69 -5.73 -5.25 13.47
N LEU A 70 -5.24 -4.48 12.50
CA LEU A 70 -5.79 -4.44 11.14
C LEU A 70 -4.88 -5.22 10.22
N LYS A 71 -5.47 -6.16 9.51
CA LYS A 71 -4.82 -6.79 8.37
C LYS A 71 -5.05 -5.92 7.13
N THR A 72 -3.98 -5.64 6.40
CA THR A 72 -3.97 -4.81 5.20
C THR A 72 -3.56 -5.63 3.99
N LEU A 73 -4.33 -5.52 2.89
CA LEU A 73 -3.98 -6.12 1.61
C LEU A 73 -3.72 -5.00 0.60
N VAL A 74 -2.50 -4.95 0.07
CA VAL A 74 -2.10 -3.99 -0.97
C VAL A 74 -2.17 -4.68 -2.32
N ALA A 75 -3.28 -4.45 -3.04
CA ALA A 75 -3.45 -4.95 -4.40
C ALA A 75 -2.93 -3.93 -5.41
N PHE A 76 -1.95 -4.32 -6.23
CA PHE A 76 -1.28 -3.41 -7.16
C PHE A 76 -1.37 -3.93 -8.60
N SER A 77 -1.92 -3.13 -9.49
CA SER A 77 -2.01 -3.43 -10.92
C SER A 77 -0.66 -3.27 -11.61
N MET A 78 -0.05 -4.38 -12.04
CA MET A 78 1.32 -4.34 -12.59
C MET A 78 1.37 -3.70 -13.99
N ALA A 79 0.26 -3.68 -14.72
CA ALA A 79 0.12 -2.98 -15.99
C ALA A 79 -0.69 -1.67 -15.89
N ASP A 80 -0.75 -1.06 -14.69
CA ASP A 80 -1.41 0.24 -14.49
C ASP A 80 -0.80 1.33 -15.39
N GLU A 81 -1.67 1.97 -16.19
CA GLU A 81 -1.36 3.01 -17.17
C GLU A 81 -1.10 4.39 -16.57
N TYR A 82 -1.52 4.63 -15.32
CA TYR A 82 -1.30 5.89 -14.60
C TYR A 82 0.02 5.90 -13.82
N VAL A 83 0.62 4.73 -13.60
CA VAL A 83 1.96 4.64 -12.99
C VAL A 83 3.03 4.82 -14.07
N PRO A 84 3.95 5.80 -13.93
CA PRO A 84 4.95 6.05 -14.96
C PRO A 84 5.85 4.83 -15.25
N PRO A 85 6.26 4.59 -16.51
CA PRO A 85 7.01 3.38 -16.89
C PRO A 85 8.39 3.22 -16.23
N HIS A 86 8.96 4.31 -15.69
CA HIS A 86 10.25 4.30 -15.04
C HIS A 86 10.19 3.89 -13.56
N ILE A 87 8.98 3.75 -13.00
CA ILE A 87 8.79 3.33 -11.61
C ILE A 87 8.85 1.81 -11.52
N ASP A 88 9.70 1.31 -10.63
CA ASP A 88 9.71 -0.10 -10.24
C ASP A 88 8.51 -0.39 -9.32
N LYS A 89 7.43 -0.89 -9.93
CA LYS A 89 6.16 -1.24 -9.26
C LYS A 89 6.36 -2.33 -8.19
N SER A 90 7.24 -3.28 -8.45
CA SER A 90 7.51 -4.38 -7.51
C SER A 90 8.24 -3.87 -6.27
N ALA A 91 9.25 -3.01 -6.46
CA ALA A 91 9.93 -2.37 -5.35
C ALA A 91 8.99 -1.43 -4.58
N LEU A 92 8.17 -0.64 -5.27
CA LEU A 92 7.18 0.23 -4.64
C LEU A 92 6.17 -0.56 -3.79
N LEU A 93 5.61 -1.64 -4.33
CA LEU A 93 4.68 -2.50 -3.62
C LEU A 93 5.30 -3.07 -2.34
N GLN A 94 6.54 -3.56 -2.40
CA GLN A 94 7.26 -4.05 -1.23
C GLN A 94 7.42 -2.96 -0.16
N ARG A 95 7.81 -1.75 -0.57
CA ARG A 95 7.99 -0.61 0.35
C ARG A 95 6.68 -0.19 1.01
N LEU A 96 5.59 -0.15 0.26
CA LEU A 96 4.25 0.13 0.79
C LEU A 96 3.83 -0.91 1.83
N VAL A 97 3.98 -2.20 1.51
CA VAL A 97 3.67 -3.29 2.43
C VAL A 97 4.52 -3.21 3.70
N ASN A 98 5.83 -2.97 3.57
CA ASN A 98 6.71 -2.84 4.72
C ASN A 98 6.35 -1.64 5.61
N ALA A 99 5.89 -0.53 5.02
CA ALA A 99 5.45 0.64 5.77
C ALA A 99 4.13 0.40 6.54
N MET A 100 3.29 -0.52 6.07
CA MET A 100 2.01 -0.90 6.70
C MET A 100 2.09 -2.16 7.57
N ASP A 101 3.23 -2.83 7.60
CA ASP A 101 3.44 -4.03 8.41
C ASP A 101 3.93 -3.65 9.81
N THR A 102 3.59 -4.46 10.82
CA THR A 102 4.19 -4.28 12.14
C THR A 102 5.63 -4.76 12.10
N GLN A 103 6.56 -3.82 11.93
CA GLN A 103 7.97 -4.06 12.26
C GLN A 103 8.05 -4.10 13.80
N GLU A 104 7.88 -5.28 14.41
CA GLU A 104 8.50 -5.46 15.72
C GLU A 104 10.00 -5.22 15.51
N GLN A 105 10.59 -4.25 16.21
CA GLN A 105 12.00 -3.90 16.06
C GLN A 105 12.87 -5.13 16.32
N GLY A 106 13.22 -5.82 15.24
CA GLY A 106 13.85 -7.13 15.28
C GLY A 106 14.56 -7.42 13.97
N GLY A 107 15.53 -6.55 13.61
CA GLY A 107 16.61 -6.86 12.67
C GLY A 107 16.21 -7.09 11.21
N ALA A 108 16.77 -6.27 10.32
CA ALA A 108 16.80 -6.57 8.90
C ALA A 108 17.38 -8.00 8.65
N SER A 109 16.52 -8.93 8.26
CA SER A 109 16.93 -10.18 7.61
C SER A 109 16.70 -10.01 6.11
N VAL A 110 17.66 -9.35 5.46
CA VAL A 110 17.92 -9.61 4.05
C VAL A 110 18.84 -10.83 4.04
N ALA A 111 18.29 -11.99 3.70
CA ALA A 111 19.09 -13.19 3.46
C ALA A 111 19.92 -13.00 2.19
N SER A 112 21.07 -12.34 2.32
CA SER A 112 22.17 -12.40 1.37
C SER A 112 23.35 -13.10 2.03
N GLY A 113 23.41 -14.43 1.91
CA GLY A 113 24.52 -15.28 2.36
C GLY A 113 24.80 -16.39 1.33
N PRO A 114 26.08 -16.77 1.13
CA PRO A 114 26.54 -17.62 0.02
C PRO A 114 26.10 -19.10 0.19
N PRO A 115 26.18 -19.93 -0.87
CA PRO A 115 25.64 -21.28 -0.84
C PRO A 115 26.57 -22.23 -0.08
N GLY A 116 26.01 -22.95 0.88
CA GLY A 116 26.59 -24.17 1.44
C GLY A 116 26.95 -24.09 2.91
N THR A 117 26.00 -24.49 3.76
CA THR A 117 26.14 -25.56 4.76
C THR A 117 24.77 -25.82 5.35
N GLU A 118 24.36 -27.09 5.36
CA GLU A 118 23.08 -27.56 5.87
C GLU A 118 23.03 -27.41 7.40
N GLU A 119 22.06 -26.66 7.90
CA GLU A 119 21.50 -26.86 9.24
C GLU A 119 19.99 -26.70 9.18
N VAL A 120 19.30 -27.75 9.60
CA VAL A 120 17.84 -27.85 9.65
C VAL A 120 17.38 -27.12 10.92
N ALA A 121 17.16 -25.82 10.82
CA ALA A 121 16.47 -25.05 11.86
C ALA A 121 14.95 -25.19 11.67
N ALA A 122 14.28 -25.68 12.72
CA ALA A 122 12.84 -25.90 12.76
C ALA A 122 12.07 -24.63 12.35
N ALA A 123 11.29 -24.75 11.27
CA ALA A 123 10.40 -23.71 10.78
C ALA A 123 9.06 -23.79 11.55
N ASP A 124 8.99 -23.15 12.71
CA ASP A 124 7.75 -22.91 13.48
C ASP A 124 7.65 -21.43 13.90
N ASP A 125 8.05 -20.52 13.01
CA ASP A 125 7.84 -19.07 13.21
C ASP A 125 7.41 -18.44 11.87
N GLU A 126 6.18 -18.74 11.46
CA GLU A 126 5.56 -18.04 10.33
C GLU A 126 5.29 -16.61 10.80
N VAL A 127 6.21 -15.70 10.47
CA VAL A 127 6.15 -14.28 10.83
C VAL A 127 4.76 -13.74 10.51
N ARG A 128 3.99 -13.45 11.56
CA ARG A 128 2.62 -12.96 11.44
C ARG A 128 2.65 -11.53 10.88
N ARG A 129 2.48 -11.40 9.57
CA ARG A 129 2.40 -10.11 8.90
C ARG A 129 1.03 -9.48 9.03
N ASP A 130 1.01 -8.16 9.18
CA ASP A 130 -0.19 -7.34 9.13
C ASP A 130 -0.49 -6.87 7.72
N ALA A 131 0.52 -6.67 6.89
CA ALA A 131 0.35 -6.25 5.50
C ALA A 131 0.78 -7.36 4.52
N LEU A 132 -0.01 -7.55 3.47
CA LEU A 132 0.27 -8.50 2.39
C LEU A 132 0.26 -7.82 1.02
N ALA A 133 1.17 -8.25 0.15
CA ALA A 133 1.27 -7.80 -1.23
C ALA A 133 0.43 -8.69 -2.15
N LEU A 134 -0.33 -8.08 -3.06
CA LEU A 134 -0.99 -8.77 -4.17
C LEU A 134 -0.64 -8.08 -5.50
N PRO A 135 0.45 -8.51 -6.17
CA PRO A 135 0.73 -8.07 -7.53
C PRO A 135 -0.27 -8.69 -8.50
N LEU A 136 -0.99 -7.86 -9.25
CA LEU A 136 -1.94 -8.28 -10.27
C LEU A 136 -1.29 -8.18 -11.65
N GLU A 137 -0.69 -9.28 -12.09
CA GLU A 137 0.08 -9.34 -13.33
C GLU A 137 -0.78 -9.04 -14.57
N GLY A 138 -0.28 -8.15 -15.42
CA GLY A 138 -0.98 -7.71 -16.63
C GLY A 138 -2.25 -6.87 -16.38
N ALA A 139 -2.65 -6.66 -15.12
CA ALA A 139 -3.85 -5.91 -14.79
C ALA A 139 -3.66 -4.41 -15.03
N ASN A 140 -4.62 -3.77 -15.70
CA ASN A 140 -4.68 -2.32 -15.80
C ASN A 140 -5.29 -1.68 -14.54
N HIS A 141 -5.34 -0.35 -14.48
CA HIS A 141 -5.78 0.38 -13.28
C HIS A 141 -7.14 -0.08 -12.74
N ASN A 142 -8.09 -0.34 -13.63
CA ASN A 142 -9.47 -0.69 -13.28
C ASN A 142 -9.77 -2.19 -13.33
N LEU A 143 -8.75 -3.06 -13.46
CA LEU A 143 -8.89 -4.52 -13.56
C LEU A 143 -9.79 -5.00 -14.72
N MET A 144 -9.96 -4.14 -15.73
CA MET A 144 -10.77 -4.42 -16.92
C MET A 144 -10.01 -5.33 -17.89
N THR A 145 -8.69 -5.28 -17.87
CA THR A 145 -7.83 -6.12 -18.69
C THR A 145 -6.70 -6.68 -17.84
N PRO A 146 -6.32 -7.96 -18.03
CA PRO A 146 -7.06 -8.97 -18.79
C PRO A 146 -8.41 -9.30 -18.14
N ASP A 147 -9.33 -9.93 -18.89
CA ASP A 147 -10.68 -10.28 -18.41
C ASP A 147 -10.66 -11.06 -17.07
N ALA A 148 -9.59 -11.82 -16.82
CA ALA A 148 -9.40 -12.61 -15.60
C ALA A 148 -8.87 -11.80 -14.39
N ALA A 149 -8.42 -10.55 -14.57
CA ALA A 149 -7.80 -9.76 -13.50
C ALA A 149 -8.75 -9.52 -12.33
N SER A 150 -10.00 -9.16 -12.62
CA SER A 150 -11.05 -8.98 -11.61
C SER A 150 -11.31 -10.28 -10.82
N ALA A 151 -11.38 -11.43 -11.50
CA ALA A 151 -11.58 -12.72 -10.85
C ALA A 151 -10.39 -13.11 -9.97
N ALA A 152 -9.16 -12.87 -10.43
CA ALA A 152 -7.95 -13.12 -9.66
C ALA A 152 -7.90 -12.26 -8.39
N PHE A 153 -8.24 -10.97 -8.50
CA PHE A 153 -8.37 -10.07 -7.36
C PHE A 153 -9.43 -10.57 -6.35
N VAL A 154 -10.63 -10.90 -6.81
CA VAL A 154 -11.71 -11.41 -5.95
C VAL A 154 -11.30 -12.70 -5.22
N GLN A 155 -10.64 -13.63 -5.92
CA GLN A 155 -10.17 -14.86 -5.31
C GLN A 155 -9.12 -14.58 -4.23
N ALA A 156 -8.16 -13.72 -4.50
CA ALA A 156 -7.12 -13.36 -3.55
C ALA A 156 -7.68 -12.61 -2.33
N ALA A 157 -8.55 -11.62 -2.53
CA ALA A 157 -9.24 -10.91 -1.45
C ALA A 157 -10.10 -11.85 -0.60
N SER A 158 -10.80 -12.82 -1.22
CA SER A 158 -11.58 -13.81 -0.49
C SER A 158 -10.70 -14.71 0.39
N ARG A 159 -9.55 -15.15 -0.11
CA ARG A 159 -8.56 -15.92 0.68
C ARG A 159 -8.03 -15.09 1.84
N PHE A 160 -7.67 -13.83 1.58
CA PHE A 160 -7.19 -12.91 2.61
C PHE A 160 -8.22 -12.73 3.73
N LEU A 161 -9.49 -12.49 3.40
CA LEU A 161 -10.56 -12.34 4.38
C LEU A 161 -10.81 -13.63 5.16
N ALA A 162 -10.75 -14.80 4.51
CA ALA A 162 -10.90 -16.09 5.20
C ALA A 162 -9.82 -16.29 6.26
N VAL A 163 -8.55 -16.01 5.92
CA VAL A 163 -7.43 -16.09 6.87
C VAL A 163 -7.60 -15.06 8.00
N ALA A 164 -7.84 -13.80 7.66
CA ALA A 164 -8.01 -12.73 8.66
C ALA A 164 -9.17 -13.02 9.63
N SER A 165 -10.26 -13.64 9.16
CA SER A 165 -11.40 -14.01 10.00
C SER A 165 -11.15 -15.21 10.92
N SER A 166 -10.20 -16.08 10.58
CA SER A 166 -9.85 -17.25 11.40
C SER A 166 -8.91 -16.91 12.56
N GLU A 167 -8.34 -15.70 12.55
CA GLU A 167 -7.39 -15.21 13.54
C GLU A 167 -8.01 -14.31 14.63
N VAL A 168 -9.32 -14.04 14.55
CA VAL A 168 -10.12 -13.25 15.51
C VAL A 168 -10.89 -14.18 16.44
#